data_AF-A0A919MSD8-F1
#
_entry.id   AF-A0A919MSD8-F1
#
_cell.length_a   1.000
_cell.length_b   1.000
_cell.length_c   1.000
_cell.angle_alpha   90.00
_cell.angle_beta   90.00
_cell.angle_gamma   90.00
#
_symmetry.space_group_name_H-M   'P 1'
#
loop_
_entity.id
_entity.type
_entity.pdbx_description
1 polymer ?
#
loop_
_entity_poly.entity_id
_entity_poly.type
_entity_poly.pdbx_seq_one_letter_code
_entity_poly.pdbx_strand_id
1 'polypeptide(L)' 'MSAEQDPVYAPDQLKPGNRKWARRGALGSAIVMLSFFWGNHQGNTENVWLVVCALGLIAVVVGDAVLRRNGLKPNDQ' A
#
# COMPACT_ATOMS: atom_id res chain seq x y z
N MET A 1 9.12 -25.38 33.27
CA MET A 1 8.86 -24.12 32.55
C MET A 1 9.56 -24.23 31.22
N SER A 2 8.84 -24.58 30.15
CA SER A 2 9.38 -24.41 28.80
C SER A 2 8.85 -23.08 28.32
N ALA A 3 9.68 -22.05 28.40
CA ALA A 3 9.45 -20.86 27.61
C ALA A 3 9.55 -21.31 26.15
N GLU A 4 8.40 -21.55 25.52
CA GLU A 4 8.32 -21.76 24.08
C GLU A 4 8.87 -20.49 23.44
N GLN A 5 10.13 -20.56 22.99
CA GLN A 5 10.79 -19.45 22.33
C GLN A 5 10.17 -19.34 20.94
N ASP A 6 9.32 -18.33 20.73
CA ASP A 6 8.82 -18.02 19.40
C ASP A 6 10.00 -17.91 18.44
N PRO A 7 9.97 -18.57 17.27
CA PRO A 7 11.06 -18.54 16.33
C PRO A 7 11.33 -17.08 15.89
N VAL A 8 12.51 -16.58 16.23
CA VAL A 8 12.96 -15.25 15.81
C VAL A 8 13.53 -15.36 14.40
N TYR A 9 12.84 -14.75 13.44
CA TYR A 9 13.28 -14.72 12.05
C TYR A 9 14.08 -13.46 11.74
N ALA A 10 15.25 -13.64 11.13
CA ALA A 10 16.00 -12.55 10.53
C ALA A 10 15.31 -12.08 9.23
N PRO A 11 15.46 -10.80 8.82
CA PRO A 11 14.75 -10.24 7.67
C PRO A 11 14.98 -10.98 6.35
N ASP A 12 16.15 -11.59 6.18
CA ASP A 12 16.54 -12.42 5.03
C ASP A 12 15.84 -13.80 5.00
N GLN A 13 15.36 -14.27 6.16
CA GLN A 13 14.58 -15.51 6.27
C GLN A 13 13.10 -15.30 5.88
N LEU A 14 12.64 -14.05 5.82
CA LEU A 14 11.28 -13.73 5.43
C LEU A 14 11.16 -13.72 3.90
N LYS A 15 10.15 -14.40 3.38
CA LYS A 15 9.87 -14.39 1.94
C LYS A 15 9.54 -12.95 1.51
N PRO A 16 10.15 -12.44 0.42
CA PRO A 16 9.82 -11.12 -0.08
C PRO A 16 8.33 -11.02 -0.45
N GLY A 17 7.72 -9.89 -0.11
CA GLY A 17 6.30 -9.64 -0.29
C GLY A 17 5.87 -9.62 -1.77
N ASN A 18 4.62 -9.99 -2.05
CA ASN A 18 4.12 -9.97 -3.43
C ASN A 18 3.74 -8.56 -3.89
N ARG A 19 4.70 -7.89 -4.53
CA ARG A 19 4.54 -6.55 -5.09
C ARG A 19 3.36 -6.39 -6.04
N LYS A 20 3.05 -7.40 -6.87
CA LYS A 20 1.94 -7.33 -7.83
C LYS A 20 0.62 -7.21 -7.10
N TRP A 21 0.46 -7.98 -6.01
CA TRP A 21 -0.71 -7.88 -5.15
C TRP A 21 -0.74 -6.58 -4.36
N ALA A 22 0.39 -6.10 -3.85
CA ALA A 22 0.45 -4.81 -3.16
C ALA A 22 -0.03 -3.65 -4.05
N ARG A 23 0.43 -3.59 -5.31
CA ARG A 23 -0.03 -2.57 -6.27
C ARG A 23 -1.52 -2.66 -6.58
N ARG A 24 -2.02 -3.89 -6.81
CA ARG A 24 -3.45 -4.11 -7.07
C ARG A 24 -4.31 -3.76 -5.86
N GLY A 25 -3.84 -4.09 -4.66
CA GLY A 25 -4.48 -3.72 -3.40
C GLY A 25 -4.56 -2.21 -3.25
N ALA A 26 -3.44 -1.49 -3.40
CA ALA A 26 -3.41 -0.03 -3.33
C ALA A 26 -4.35 0.63 -4.36
N LEU A 27 -4.33 0.16 -5.60
CA LEU A 27 -5.17 0.72 -6.66
C LEU A 27 -6.66 0.39 -6.44
N GLY A 28 -6.96 -0.83 -5.98
CA GLY A 28 -8.32 -1.25 -5.61
C GLY A 28 -8.87 -0.44 -4.44
N SER A 29 -8.07 -0.23 -3.38
CA SER A 29 -8.43 0.63 -2.25
C SER A 29 -8.70 2.06 -2.69
N ALA A 30 -7.87 2.64 -3.57
CA ALA A 30 -8.11 3.98 -4.11
C ALA A 30 -9.45 4.06 -4.86
N ILE A 31 -9.77 3.07 -5.71
CA ILE A 31 -11.06 3.00 -6.42
C ILE A 31 -12.23 2.93 -5.44
N VAL A 32 -12.14 2.08 -4.41
CA VAL A 32 -13.18 1.96 -3.38
C VAL A 32 -13.35 3.27 -2.63
N MET A 33 -12.28 3.95 -2.24
CA MET A 33 -12.37 5.26 -1.57
C MET A 33 -13.05 6.30 -2.45
N LEU A 34 -12.71 6.37 -3.75
CA LEU A 34 -13.35 7.29 -4.67
C LEU A 34 -14.82 6.94 -4.91
N SER A 35 -15.23 5.68 -4.76
CA SER A 35 -16.64 5.29 -4.88
C SER A 35 -17.52 5.89 -3.78
N PHE A 36 -16.93 6.33 -2.65
CA PHE A 36 -17.68 6.92 -1.53
C PHE A 36 -18.20 8.32 -1.84
N PHE A 37 -17.74 8.94 -2.94
CA PHE A 37 -18.35 10.16 -3.50
C PHE A 37 -19.72 9.92 -4.13
N TRP A 38 -20.15 8.66 -4.28
CA TRP A 38 -21.50 8.33 -4.71
C TRP A 38 -22.36 8.00 -3.49
N GLY A 39 -23.38 8.81 -3.23
CA GLY A 39 -24.33 8.60 -2.14
C GLY A 39 -24.76 9.89 -1.46
N ASN A 40 -25.42 9.77 -0.31
CA ASN A 40 -25.91 10.91 0.47
C ASN A 40 -24.88 11.29 1.55
N HIS A 41 -23.97 12.19 1.22
CA HIS A 41 -22.97 12.75 2.15
C HIS A 41 -23.08 14.27 2.12
N GLN A 42 -23.13 14.89 3.30
CA GLN A 42 -23.32 16.34 3.46
C GLN A 42 -22.02 17.06 3.85
N GLY A 43 -21.02 16.32 4.36
CA GLY A 43 -19.78 16.87 4.86
C GLY A 43 -18.67 16.94 3.80
N ASN A 44 -18.05 18.11 3.66
CA ASN A 44 -16.88 18.28 2.77
C ASN A 44 -15.56 17.85 3.42
N THR A 45 -15.49 17.77 4.75
CA THR A 45 -14.26 17.35 5.45
C THR A 45 -13.89 15.90 5.10
N GLU A 46 -14.89 15.02 5.04
CA GLU A 46 -14.71 13.61 4.66
C GLU A 46 -14.20 13.49 3.22
N ASN A 47 -14.74 14.31 2.32
CA ASN A 47 -14.32 14.36 0.92
C ASN A 47 -12.83 14.69 0.77
N VAL A 48 -12.33 15.65 1.56
CA VAL A 48 -10.90 16.00 1.55
C VAL A 48 -10.04 14.80 1.93
N TRP A 49 -10.39 14.08 3.00
CA TRP A 49 -9.64 12.91 3.42
C TRP A 49 -9.73 11.75 2.43
N LEU A 50 -10.88 11.53 1.80
CA LEU A 50 -11.04 10.53 0.74
C LEU A 50 -10.12 10.83 -0.45
N VAL A 51 -10.08 12.09 -0.91
CA VAL A 51 -9.18 12.50 -2.00
C VAL A 51 -7.71 12.36 -1.59
N VAL A 52 -7.32 12.88 -0.42
CA VAL A 52 -5.93 12.87 0.03
C VAL A 52 -5.39 11.44 0.14
N CYS A 53 -6.15 10.53 0.75
CA CYS A 53 -5.74 9.14 0.88
C CYS A 53 -5.71 8.40 -0.47
N ALA A 54 -6.71 8.61 -1.33
CA ALA A 54 -6.72 8.01 -2.66
C ALA A 54 -5.54 8.48 -3.51
N LEU A 55 -5.26 9.78 -3.52
CA LEU A 55 -4.09 10.35 -4.19
C LEU A 55 -2.79 9.87 -3.57
N GLY A 56 -2.71 9.72 -2.24
CA GLY A 56 -1.55 9.18 -1.55
C GLY A 56 -1.22 7.75 -2.00
N LEU A 57 -2.22 6.87 -2.08
CA LEU A 57 -2.05 5.50 -2.57
C LEU A 57 -1.56 5.48 -4.03
N ILE A 58 -2.16 6.30 -4.88
CA ILE A 58 -1.76 6.42 -6.29
C ILE A 58 -0.33 6.95 -6.40
N ALA A 59 0.02 7.99 -5.64
CA ALA A 59 1.34 8.60 -5.62
C ALA A 59 2.42 7.59 -5.19
N VAL A 60 2.15 6.74 -4.20
CA VAL A 60 3.07 5.68 -3.79
C VAL A 60 3.28 4.67 -4.92
N VAL A 61 2.21 4.23 -5.59
CA VAL A 61 2.32 3.27 -6.72
C VAL A 61 3.09 3.88 -7.90
N VAL A 62 2.80 5.14 -8.23
CA VAL A 62 3.48 5.86 -9.32
C VAL A 62 4.94 6.12 -8.96
N GLY A 63 5.22 6.63 -7.76
CA GLY A 63 6.58 6.88 -7.27
C GLY A 63 7.41 5.61 -7.27
N ASP A 64 6.85 4.50 -6.78
CA ASP A 64 7.46 3.18 -6.86
C ASP A 64 7.78 2.74 -8.30
N ALA A 65 6.88 3.00 -9.26
CA ALA A 65 7.13 2.70 -10.67
C ALA A 65 8.22 3.59 -11.27
N VAL A 66 8.23 4.88 -10.94
CA VAL A 66 9.24 5.86 -11.41
C VAL A 66 10.62 5.52 -10.85
N LEU A 67 10.75 5.29 -9.54
CA LEU A 67 12.03 4.92 -8.92
C LEU A 67 12.63 3.66 -9.56
N ARG A 68 11.81 2.65 -9.84
CA ARG A 68 12.29 1.42 -10.47
C ARG A 68 12.64 1.58 -11.95
N ARG A 69 11.93 2.44 -12.68
CA ARG A 69 12.34 2.81 -14.05
C ARG A 69 13.68 3.53 -14.06
N ASN A 70 13.97 4.30 -13.02
CA ASN A 70 15.22 5.05 -12.88
C ASN A 70 16.35 4.24 -12.23
N GLY A 71 16.20 2.92 -12.10
CA GLY A 71 17.28 2.03 -11.67
C GLY A 71 17.33 1.71 -10.19
N LEU A 72 16.30 2.05 -9.39
CA LEU A 72 16.17 1.49 -8.04
C LEU A 72 16.03 -0.04 -8.16
N LYS A 73 17.12 -0.74 -7.85
CA LYS A 73 17.16 -2.20 -7.85
C LYS A 73 16.37 -2.72 -6.65
N PRO A 74 15.59 -3.79 -6.81
CA PRO A 74 15.02 -4.48 -5.66
C PRO A 74 16.16 -4.95 -4.74
N ASN A 75 16.07 -4.67 -3.45
CA ASN A 75 16.96 -5.26 -2.43
C ASN A 75 16.63 -6.75 -2.17
N ASP A 76 15.63 -7.30 -2.88
CA ASP A 76 15.16 -8.68 -2.74
C ASP A 76 15.92 -9.67 -3.66
N GLN A 77 17.11 -9.31 -4.17
CA GLN A 77 17.96 -10.15 -5.03
C GLN A 77 19.16 -10.70 -4.27
#